data_AF-A0A009RAH4-F1
#
_entry.id   AF-A0A009RAH4-F1
#
_cell.length_a   1.000
_cell.length_b   1.000
_cell.length_c   1.000
_cell.angle_alpha   90.00
_cell.angle_beta   90.00
_cell.angle_gamma   90.00
#
_symmetry.space_group_name_H-M   'P 1'
#
loop_
_entity.id
_entity.type
_entity.pdbx_description
1 polymer ?
#
loop_
_entity_poly.entity_id
_entity_poly.type
_entity_poly.pdbx_seq_one_letter_code
_entity_poly.pdbx_strand_id
1 'polypeptide(L)'
;MRSLHQVAASEIAVVPYYLNGYQQNGLQYGVNEYERAEPLGAQCANCHTILWITGRSDPILNETKPKNIPDSGPIYREYIQDNLKRFLRSLPACPNCHQQTYDLFVHTTTLTRFEDGSSYPKYPEEYYGVDEERSAKVKDKAVWWYGDEAEAKRLNLNFL
;
A
#
# COMPACT_ATOMS: atom_id res chain seq x y z
N MET A 1 -3.70 18.71 8.10
CA MET A 1 -3.30 17.57 8.96
C MET A 1 -3.86 16.32 8.32
N ARG A 2 -3.12 15.20 8.30
CA ARG A 2 -3.65 13.95 7.75
C ARG A 2 -4.61 13.28 8.73
N SER A 3 -5.64 12.63 8.21
CA SER A 3 -6.66 11.91 8.97
C SER A 3 -6.99 10.57 8.31
N LEU A 4 -7.51 9.63 9.11
CA LEU A 4 -7.92 8.31 8.65
C LEU A 4 -9.34 8.38 8.09
N HIS A 5 -9.52 7.86 6.88
CA HIS A 5 -10.82 7.74 6.22
C HIS A 5 -10.92 6.38 5.54
N GLN A 6 -12.15 5.97 5.22
CA GLN A 6 -12.39 4.91 4.26
C GLN A 6 -12.77 5.53 2.92
N VAL A 7 -12.20 5.00 1.84
CA VAL A 7 -12.50 5.39 0.46
C VAL A 7 -12.63 4.13 -0.39
N ALA A 8 -13.27 4.23 -1.55
CA ALA A 8 -13.25 3.13 -2.51
C ALA A 8 -11.84 2.96 -3.08
N ALA A 9 -11.36 1.72 -3.17
CA ALA A 9 -10.00 1.42 -3.65
C ALA A 9 -9.69 2.05 -5.02
N SER A 10 -10.66 2.02 -5.92
CA SER A 10 -10.58 2.60 -7.26
C SER A 10 -10.33 4.12 -7.26
N GLU A 11 -10.83 4.87 -6.28
CA GLU A 11 -10.63 6.33 -6.17
C GLU A 11 -9.17 6.71 -5.90
N ILE A 12 -8.40 5.79 -5.32
CA ILE A 12 -6.98 5.96 -5.03
C ILE A 12 -6.11 5.01 -5.86
N ALA A 13 -6.63 4.46 -6.97
CA ALA A 13 -5.91 3.57 -7.87
C ALA A 13 -5.34 2.30 -7.22
N VAL A 14 -5.94 1.87 -6.11
CA VAL A 14 -5.67 0.57 -5.49
C VAL A 14 -6.54 -0.46 -6.20
N VAL A 15 -5.96 -1.62 -6.51
CA VAL A 15 -6.63 -2.71 -7.23
C VAL A 15 -6.72 -3.92 -6.31
N PRO A 16 -7.83 -4.12 -5.59
CA PRO A 16 -8.10 -5.36 -4.89
C PRO A 16 -8.42 -6.45 -5.90
N TYR A 17 -7.82 -7.62 -5.76
CA TYR A 17 -8.07 -8.74 -6.65
C TYR A 17 -7.97 -10.08 -5.93
N TYR A 18 -8.66 -11.07 -6.48
CA TYR A 18 -8.50 -12.46 -6.10
C TYR A 18 -7.48 -13.13 -7.02
N LEU A 19 -6.51 -13.81 -6.41
CA LEU A 19 -5.60 -14.67 -7.14
C LEU A 19 -6.26 -16.05 -7.31
N ASN A 20 -6.30 -16.57 -8.55
CA ASN A 20 -6.85 -17.90 -8.81
C ASN A 20 -6.12 -18.98 -8.00
N GLY A 21 -6.85 -19.96 -7.46
CA GLY A 21 -6.28 -21.01 -6.60
C GLY A 21 -6.00 -20.58 -5.15
N TYR A 22 -6.08 -19.28 -4.84
CA TYR A 22 -5.80 -18.72 -3.52
C TYR A 22 -6.97 -17.89 -2.96
N GLN A 23 -8.16 -18.01 -3.54
CA GLN A 23 -9.31 -17.20 -3.12
C GLN A 23 -9.68 -17.41 -1.63
N GLN A 24 -9.42 -18.58 -1.06
CA GLN A 24 -9.65 -18.84 0.37
C GLN A 24 -8.77 -18.00 1.31
N ASN A 25 -7.64 -17.48 0.82
CA ASN A 25 -6.73 -16.64 1.60
C ASN A 25 -7.22 -15.18 1.66
N GLY A 26 -8.21 -14.82 0.84
CA GLY A 26 -8.75 -13.47 0.71
C GLY A 26 -8.11 -12.67 -0.41
N LEU A 27 -8.19 -11.35 -0.31
CA LEU A 27 -7.73 -10.45 -1.37
C LEU A 27 -6.22 -10.21 -1.35
N GLN A 28 -5.70 -9.98 -2.54
CA GLN A 28 -4.43 -9.30 -2.80
C GLN A 28 -4.70 -7.86 -3.23
N TYR A 29 -3.68 -7.02 -3.11
CA TYR A 29 -3.79 -5.62 -3.49
C TYR A 29 -2.61 -5.24 -4.39
N GLY A 30 -2.96 -4.81 -5.60
CA GLY A 30 -2.04 -4.13 -6.51
C GLY A 30 -2.28 -2.62 -6.48
N VAL A 31 -1.44 -1.91 -7.20
CA VAL A 31 -1.65 -0.49 -7.48
C VAL A 31 -1.53 -0.24 -8.98
N ASN A 32 -2.38 0.65 -9.50
CA ASN A 32 -2.26 1.09 -10.88
C ASN A 32 -1.31 2.29 -10.95
N GLU A 33 -0.08 2.05 -11.42
CA GLU A 33 0.99 3.06 -11.50
C GLU A 33 0.75 4.17 -12.53
N TYR A 34 -0.18 3.96 -13.47
CA TYR A 34 -0.49 4.93 -14.52
C TYR A 34 -1.51 5.99 -14.07
N GLU A 35 -2.07 5.82 -12.87
CA GLU A 35 -3.06 6.73 -12.30
C GLU A 35 -2.42 7.83 -11.44
N ARG A 36 -3.04 9.01 -11.45
CA ARG A 36 -2.56 10.22 -10.75
C ARG A 36 -2.55 10.11 -9.23
N ALA A 37 -3.10 9.04 -8.66
CA ALA A 37 -3.18 8.85 -7.22
C ALA A 37 -1.83 8.48 -6.60
N GLU A 38 -0.94 7.83 -7.36
CA GLU A 38 0.38 7.36 -6.88
C GLU A 38 0.28 6.69 -5.49
N PRO A 39 -0.58 5.65 -5.34
CA PRO A 39 -0.83 5.06 -4.04
C PRO A 39 0.40 4.32 -3.52
N LEU A 40 0.71 4.59 -2.26
CA LEU A 40 1.68 3.85 -1.46
C LEU A 40 0.97 3.32 -0.24
N GLY A 41 1.49 2.26 0.36
CA GLY A 41 0.84 1.64 1.50
C GLY A 41 1.79 1.10 2.54
N ALA A 42 1.19 0.72 3.66
CA ALA A 42 1.85 0.02 4.73
C ALA A 42 0.95 -1.12 5.20
N GLN A 43 1.45 -2.35 5.13
CA GLN A 43 0.72 -3.52 5.59
C GLN A 43 1.09 -3.84 7.03
N CYS A 44 0.07 -3.98 7.88
CA CYS A 44 0.25 -4.33 9.29
C CYS A 44 0.77 -5.77 9.42
N ALA A 45 1.75 -6.00 10.28
CA ALA A 45 2.26 -7.35 10.57
C ALA A 45 1.27 -8.19 11.39
N ASN A 46 0.42 -7.54 12.20
CA ASN A 46 -0.47 -8.23 13.14
C ASN A 46 -1.82 -8.65 12.51
N CYS A 47 -2.47 -7.77 11.75
CA CYS A 47 -3.79 -8.06 11.17
C CYS A 47 -3.85 -7.90 9.65
N HIS A 48 -2.71 -7.67 9.00
CA HIS A 48 -2.54 -7.65 7.53
C HIS A 48 -3.35 -6.59 6.77
N THR A 49 -4.08 -5.73 7.50
CA THR A 49 -4.71 -4.53 6.95
C THR A 49 -3.65 -3.61 6.34
N ILE A 50 -3.92 -3.13 5.13
CA ILE A 50 -3.09 -2.14 4.46
C ILE A 50 -3.68 -0.76 4.74
N LEU A 51 -2.83 0.16 5.19
CA LEU A 51 -3.13 1.58 5.22
C LEU A 51 -2.52 2.23 3.97
N TRP A 52 -3.34 2.87 3.16
CA TRP A 52 -2.92 3.56 1.95
C TRP A 52 -2.69 5.05 2.21
N ILE A 53 -1.77 5.62 1.44
CA ILE A 53 -1.49 7.05 1.36
C ILE A 53 -1.28 7.42 -0.11
N THR A 54 -1.29 8.71 -0.42
CA THR A 54 -0.89 9.22 -1.74
C THR A 54 0.55 9.75 -1.65
N GLY A 55 1.47 9.14 -2.39
CA GLY A 55 2.91 9.25 -2.13
C GLY A 55 3.54 10.61 -2.43
N ARG A 56 2.91 11.41 -3.30
CA ARG A 56 3.47 12.66 -3.84
C ARG A 56 3.78 13.72 -2.77
N SER A 57 3.07 13.70 -1.67
CA SER A 57 3.17 14.73 -0.61
C SER A 57 3.88 14.23 0.65
N ASP A 58 4.36 12.98 0.68
CA ASP A 58 4.95 12.44 1.90
C ASP A 58 6.36 13.01 2.14
N PRO A 59 6.59 13.79 3.21
CA PRO A 59 7.85 14.48 3.42
C PRO A 59 9.00 13.54 3.78
N ILE A 60 8.71 12.33 4.28
CA ILE A 60 9.74 11.34 4.62
C ILE A 60 10.18 10.63 3.34
N LEU A 61 9.21 10.14 2.55
CA LEU A 61 9.51 9.45 1.30
C LEU A 61 10.13 10.38 0.24
N ASN A 62 9.75 11.67 0.24
CA ASN A 62 10.28 12.67 -0.69
C ASN A 62 11.39 13.56 -0.07
N GLU A 63 12.03 13.10 1.01
CA GLU A 63 13.12 13.87 1.61
C GLU A 63 14.28 14.08 0.62
N THR A 64 14.90 15.26 0.66
CA THR A 64 16.05 15.55 -0.20
C THR A 64 17.23 14.68 0.22
N LYS A 65 17.69 13.82 -0.69
CA LYS A 65 18.85 12.97 -0.44
C LYS A 65 20.08 13.81 -0.03
N PRO A 66 20.71 13.53 1.12
CA PRO A 66 21.92 14.24 1.53
C PRO A 66 23.06 14.06 0.52
N LYS A 67 23.87 15.10 0.30
CA LYS A 67 24.96 15.10 -0.70
C LYS A 67 26.03 14.02 -0.47
N ASN A 68 26.17 13.54 0.76
CA ASN A 68 27.12 12.47 1.14
C ASN A 68 26.59 11.05 0.89
N ILE A 69 25.31 10.90 0.50
CA ILE A 69 24.75 9.58 0.16
C ILE A 69 24.98 9.33 -1.35
N PRO A 70 25.70 8.25 -1.72
CA PRO A 70 25.95 7.93 -3.13
C PRO A 70 24.65 7.62 -3.87
N ASP A 71 24.68 7.60 -5.19
CA ASP A 71 23.51 7.25 -6.03
C ASP A 71 23.22 5.74 -6.05
N SER A 72 24.14 4.92 -5.57
CA SER A 72 23.98 3.46 -5.51
C SER A 72 24.94 2.83 -4.50
N GLY A 73 24.81 1.51 -4.31
CA GLY A 73 25.66 0.72 -3.43
C GLY A 73 25.09 0.52 -2.03
N PRO A 74 25.83 -0.16 -1.13
CA PRO A 74 25.34 -0.54 0.20
C PRO A 74 24.85 0.64 1.05
N ILE A 75 25.61 1.73 1.07
CA ILE A 75 25.26 2.95 1.82
C ILE A 75 23.92 3.54 1.32
N TYR A 76 23.72 3.58 0.00
CA TYR A 76 22.46 4.02 -0.59
C TYR A 76 21.29 3.10 -0.19
N ARG A 77 21.50 1.77 -0.21
CA ARG A 77 20.47 0.80 0.18
C ARG A 77 20.08 0.94 1.66
N GLU A 78 21.05 1.12 2.54
CA GLU A 78 20.82 1.36 3.97
C GLU A 78 20.03 2.65 4.20
N TYR A 79 20.39 3.72 3.49
CA TYR A 79 19.64 4.98 3.53
C TYR A 79 18.18 4.80 3.11
N ILE A 80 17.91 4.10 1.99
CA ILE A 80 16.54 3.82 1.55
C ILE A 80 15.79 2.96 2.57
N GLN A 81 16.43 1.93 3.13
CA GLN A 81 15.81 1.09 4.17
C GLN A 81 15.47 1.87 5.43
N ASP A 82 16.34 2.79 5.85
CA ASP A 82 16.07 3.66 7.00
C ASP A 82 14.91 4.62 6.72
N ASN A 83 14.88 5.23 5.54
CA ASN A 83 13.78 6.09 5.11
C ASN A 83 12.45 5.33 5.15
N LEU A 84 12.39 4.12 4.57
CA LEU A 84 11.18 3.28 4.62
C LEU A 84 10.78 2.92 6.07
N LYS A 85 11.74 2.62 6.96
CA LYS A 85 11.44 2.37 8.37
C LYS A 85 10.89 3.61 9.07
N ARG A 86 11.45 4.79 8.80
CA ARG A 86 10.94 6.07 9.32
C ARG A 86 9.53 6.34 8.82
N PHE A 87 9.27 6.08 7.54
CA PHE A 87 7.95 6.20 6.95
C PHE A 87 6.94 5.29 7.67
N LEU A 88 7.19 3.99 7.78
CA LEU A 88 6.28 3.05 8.44
C LEU A 88 5.99 3.42 9.91
N ARG A 89 7.00 3.95 10.63
CA ARG A 89 6.85 4.44 12.01
C ARG A 89 6.11 5.76 12.13
N SER A 90 6.08 6.57 11.08
CA SER A 90 5.38 7.86 11.07
C SER A 90 3.86 7.73 10.91
N LEU A 91 3.40 6.58 10.43
CA LEU A 91 1.99 6.30 10.23
C LEU A 91 1.25 6.17 11.57
N PRO A 92 -0.06 6.50 11.59
CA PRO A 92 -0.89 6.29 12.77
C PRO A 92 -0.97 4.81 13.13
N ALA A 93 -1.48 4.47 14.31
CA ALA A 93 -1.75 3.07 14.64
C ALA A 93 -2.70 2.43 13.61
N CYS A 94 -2.56 1.11 13.41
CA CYS A 94 -3.39 0.37 12.47
C CYS A 94 -4.88 0.63 12.73
N PRO A 95 -5.67 1.06 11.73
CA PRO A 95 -7.08 1.40 11.95
C PRO A 95 -7.93 0.18 12.32
N ASN A 96 -7.47 -1.04 12.02
CA ASN A 96 -8.20 -2.28 12.30
C ASN A 96 -7.82 -2.92 13.65
N CYS A 97 -6.53 -2.99 13.99
CA CYS A 97 -6.07 -3.65 15.22
C CYS A 97 -5.43 -2.72 16.26
N HIS A 98 -5.33 -1.42 15.95
CA HIS A 98 -4.75 -0.37 16.79
C HIS A 98 -3.29 -0.58 17.21
N GLN A 99 -2.58 -1.51 16.57
CA GLN A 99 -1.14 -1.70 16.76
C GLN A 99 -0.32 -0.88 15.75
N GLN A 100 0.83 -0.36 16.19
CA GLN A 100 1.79 0.32 15.32
C GLN A 100 2.88 -0.66 14.86
N THR A 101 2.48 -1.67 14.08
CA THR A 101 3.31 -2.82 13.70
C THR A 101 3.41 -2.99 12.18
N TYR A 102 3.41 -1.89 11.43
CA TYR A 102 3.65 -1.94 9.99
C TYR A 102 5.07 -2.39 9.70
N ASP A 103 5.22 -3.45 8.91
CA ASP A 103 6.51 -4.07 8.56
C ASP A 103 6.74 -4.16 7.04
N LEU A 104 5.71 -3.95 6.24
CA LEU A 104 5.78 -4.02 4.79
C LEU A 104 5.34 -2.70 4.18
N PHE A 105 6.27 -2.04 3.50
CA PHE A 105 5.98 -0.92 2.61
C PHE A 105 5.44 -1.45 1.28
N VAL A 106 4.30 -0.91 0.85
CA VAL A 106 3.59 -1.33 -0.36
C VAL A 106 3.74 -0.25 -1.44
N HIS A 107 4.25 -0.65 -2.58
CA HIS A 107 4.35 0.15 -3.81
C HIS A 107 4.07 -0.76 -5.02
N THR A 108 4.24 -0.23 -6.25
CA THR A 108 3.87 -0.93 -7.50
C THR A 108 4.36 -2.36 -7.65
N THR A 109 5.57 -2.68 -7.20
CA THR A 109 6.11 -4.04 -7.36
C THR A 109 6.08 -4.85 -6.06
N THR A 110 5.42 -4.35 -5.01
CA THR A 110 5.29 -5.08 -3.75
C THR A 110 4.24 -6.18 -3.89
N LEU A 111 4.62 -7.40 -3.56
CA LEU A 111 3.69 -8.50 -3.38
C LEU A 111 3.16 -8.47 -1.94
N THR A 112 1.92 -8.07 -1.76
CA THR A 112 1.29 -7.98 -0.44
C THR A 112 1.05 -9.37 0.16
N ARG A 113 0.94 -9.46 1.49
CA ARG A 113 0.29 -10.63 2.11
C ARG A 113 -1.20 -10.59 1.80
N PHE A 114 -1.82 -11.76 1.73
CA PHE A 114 -3.27 -11.88 1.67
C PHE A 114 -3.91 -11.35 2.95
N GLU A 115 -5.24 -11.17 2.93
CA GLU A 115 -6.00 -10.71 4.10
C GLU A 115 -5.90 -11.65 5.30
N ASP A 116 -5.72 -12.96 5.07
CA ASP A 116 -5.45 -13.95 6.12
C ASP A 116 -4.00 -13.95 6.63
N GLY A 117 -3.11 -13.14 6.04
CA GLY A 117 -1.69 -13.05 6.39
C GLY A 117 -0.78 -14.01 5.66
N SER A 118 -1.32 -14.94 4.87
CA SER A 118 -0.51 -15.82 4.04
C SER A 118 0.32 -15.01 3.03
N SER A 119 1.50 -15.52 2.72
CA SER A 119 2.41 -14.85 1.79
C SER A 119 1.97 -15.05 0.34
N TYR A 120 2.31 -14.10 -0.51
CA TYR A 120 2.20 -14.29 -1.95
C TYR A 120 3.02 -15.52 -2.39
N PRO A 121 2.47 -16.40 -3.25
CA PRO A 121 3.16 -17.63 -3.66
C PRO A 121 4.53 -17.35 -4.32
N LYS A 122 5.55 -18.13 -3.96
CA LYS A 122 6.89 -18.08 -4.57
C LYS A 122 6.92 -18.94 -5.84
N TYR A 123 7.46 -18.40 -6.94
CA TYR A 123 7.60 -19.07 -8.26
C TYR A 123 8.32 -20.45 -8.22
N PRO A 124 8.07 -21.37 -9.20
CA PRO A 124 7.39 -21.15 -10.49
C PRO A 124 6.16 -22.04 -10.82
N GLU A 125 5.35 -21.58 -11.78
CA GLU A 125 4.81 -22.30 -12.98
C GLU A 125 3.32 -22.38 -13.32
N GLU A 126 2.39 -21.95 -12.47
CA GLU A 126 1.10 -21.48 -12.99
C GLU A 126 0.91 -20.07 -12.49
N TYR A 127 1.08 -19.10 -13.39
CA TYR A 127 0.54 -17.77 -13.17
C TYR A 127 -0.97 -17.97 -13.08
N TYR A 128 -1.47 -18.26 -11.89
CA TYR A 128 -2.89 -18.53 -11.70
C TYR A 128 -3.72 -17.35 -12.25
N GLY A 129 -3.10 -16.17 -12.32
CA GLY A 129 -3.71 -14.99 -12.89
C GLY A 129 -4.77 -14.45 -11.95
N VAL A 130 -5.35 -13.34 -12.36
CA VAL A 130 -6.45 -12.73 -11.61
C VAL A 130 -7.73 -13.50 -11.92
N ASP A 131 -8.50 -13.81 -10.87
CA ASP A 131 -9.89 -14.22 -11.02
C ASP A 131 -10.70 -12.97 -11.40
N GLU A 132 -10.78 -12.67 -12.70
CA GLU A 132 -11.40 -11.43 -13.21
C GLU A 132 -12.88 -11.31 -12.79
N GLU A 133 -13.63 -12.42 -12.80
CA GLU A 133 -15.05 -12.40 -12.47
C GLU A 133 -15.29 -12.02 -11.00
N ARG A 134 -14.50 -12.57 -10.08
CA ARG A 134 -14.59 -12.19 -8.66
C ARG A 134 -13.96 -10.84 -8.38
N SER A 135 -12.87 -10.51 -9.06
CA SER A 135 -12.12 -9.26 -8.86
C SER A 135 -12.94 -8.04 -9.32
N ALA A 136 -13.72 -8.17 -10.40
CA ALA A 136 -14.63 -7.13 -10.87
C ALA A 136 -15.66 -6.71 -9.78
N LYS A 137 -16.01 -7.63 -8.87
CA LYS A 137 -16.99 -7.39 -7.78
C LYS A 137 -16.39 -6.66 -6.58
N VAL A 138 -15.06 -6.52 -6.51
CA VAL A 138 -14.35 -5.91 -5.37
C VAL A 138 -13.51 -4.68 -5.76
N LYS A 139 -13.63 -4.20 -7.00
CA LYS A 139 -12.89 -3.02 -7.50
C LYS A 139 -13.04 -1.77 -6.61
N ASP A 140 -14.22 -1.59 -6.01
CA ASP A 140 -14.56 -0.44 -5.16
C ASP A 140 -14.57 -0.81 -3.67
N LYS A 141 -13.89 -1.91 -3.28
CA LYS A 141 -13.80 -2.30 -1.88
C LYS A 141 -13.30 -1.11 -1.05
N ALA A 142 -13.96 -0.87 0.08
CA ALA A 142 -13.54 0.14 1.04
C ALA A 142 -12.14 -0.20 1.58
N VAL A 143 -11.22 0.75 1.46
CA VAL A 143 -9.85 0.64 1.98
C VAL A 143 -9.55 1.82 2.88
N TRP A 144 -8.64 1.61 3.84
CA TRP A 144 -8.19 2.68 4.72
C TRP A 144 -7.21 3.59 3.99
N TRP A 145 -7.49 4.88 4.03
CA TRP A 145 -6.65 5.93 3.49
C TRP A 145 -6.26 6.93 4.59
N TYR A 146 -4.98 7.30 4.61
CA TYR A 146 -4.44 8.31 5.50
C TYR A 146 -3.87 9.48 4.70
N GLY A 147 -4.62 10.57 4.63
CA GLY A 147 -4.23 11.75 3.87
C GLY A 147 -4.91 13.00 4.37
N ASP A 148 -4.64 14.12 3.73
CA ASP A 148 -5.17 15.43 4.12
C ASP A 148 -6.24 15.95 3.16
N GLU A 149 -6.93 17.01 3.56
CA GLU A 149 -8.00 17.63 2.77
C GLU A 149 -7.53 18.10 1.38
N ALA A 150 -6.26 18.50 1.23
CA ALA A 150 -5.75 18.97 -0.05
C ALA A 150 -5.63 17.80 -1.04
N GLU A 151 -5.10 16.65 -0.59
CA GLU A 151 -5.04 15.43 -1.39
C GLU A 151 -6.44 14.85 -1.67
N ALA A 152 -7.33 14.85 -0.67
CA ALA A 152 -8.71 14.42 -0.86
C ALA A 152 -9.42 15.26 -1.94
N LYS A 153 -9.23 16.59 -1.92
CA LYS A 153 -9.77 17.49 -2.93
C LYS A 153 -9.11 17.30 -4.30
N ARG A 154 -7.79 17.08 -4.35
CA ARG A 154 -7.05 16.84 -5.61
C ARG A 154 -7.55 15.59 -6.34
N LEU A 155 -7.86 14.55 -5.57
CA LEU A 155 -8.34 13.28 -6.09
C LEU A 155 -9.87 13.18 -6.15
N ASN A 156 -10.59 14.20 -5.65
CA ASN A 156 -12.04 14.22 -5.57
C ASN A 156 -12.59 12.98 -4.84
N LEU A 157 -11.99 12.64 -3.70
CA LEU A 157 -12.32 11.45 -2.91
C LEU A 157 -13.69 11.59 -2.24
N ASN A 158 -14.41 10.47 -2.16
CA ASN A 158 -15.64 10.35 -1.39
C ASN A 158 -15.36 9.49 -0.15
N PHE A 159 -15.47 10.10 1.03
CA PHE A 159 -15.33 9.36 2.28
C PHE A 159 -16.58 8.50 2.54
N LEU A 160 -16.35 7.24 2.91
CA LEU A 160 -17.38 6.24 3.21
C LEU A 160 -17.75 6.21 4.70
#